data_AF-A0A816B8G3-F1
#
_entry.id   AF-A0A816B8G3-F1
#
_cell.length_a   1.000
_cell.length_b   1.000
_cell.length_c   1.000
_cell.angle_alpha   90.00
_cell.angle_beta   90.00
_cell.angle_gamma   90.00
#
_symmetry.space_group_name_H-M   'P 1'
#
loop_
_entity.id
_entity.type
_entity.pdbx_description
1 polymer ?
#
loop_
_entity_poly.entity_id
_entity_poly.type
_entity_poly.pdbx_seq_one_letter_code
_entity_poly.pdbx_strand_id
1 'polypeptide(L)'
;KLQTDFQSTGSIRFQSYINPFSFQMMSTLSELLCSIAYLMFIIYMMIEIIQSIRRMKIKYFHDVWSYINMGIIICSWTSLLIFGLKYQESKAIGKFFKETNGYDYIDLEYAVSLDQLLKNFLSLALFLGWIKFVRLCRFNRRISLFIQTLQHASRALWSFSLMFGVIFIAFLCLFYLLFISKLSTCADLYRTAIMLYEMVLMNFDAHELINGSSFLGPFVFTLFILIAVFICLSMFLTIINESFRYARDNLKSQRTEDEIIFTFMMKRFQCWIGISNDSHERDGMMREKYYTPTDAFPNKVDQLLTALDRIYTNQRQ
;
A
#
# COMPACT_ATOMS: atom_id res chain seq x y z
N LYS A 1 -24.05 4.18 -26.68
CA LYS A 1 -25.39 4.01 -26.09
C LYS A 1 -25.84 5.36 -25.53
N LEU A 2 -26.98 5.87 -25.98
CA LEU A 2 -27.62 7.08 -25.44
C LEU A 2 -28.77 6.60 -24.57
N GLN A 3 -28.80 7.02 -23.31
CA GLN A 3 -29.81 6.64 -22.34
C GLN A 3 -30.51 7.90 -21.82
N THR A 4 -31.84 7.84 -21.80
CA THR A 4 -32.70 8.90 -21.29
C THR A 4 -33.56 8.32 -20.16
N ASP A 5 -33.23 8.68 -18.93
CA ASP A 5 -33.95 8.20 -17.75
C ASP A 5 -35.03 9.22 -17.39
N PHE A 6 -36.28 8.78 -17.40
CA PHE A 6 -37.43 9.53 -16.92
C PHE A 6 -37.63 9.21 -15.44
N GLN A 7 -37.40 10.19 -14.57
CA GLN A 7 -37.59 10.00 -13.13
C GLN A 7 -39.07 10.12 -12.77
N SER A 8 -39.51 9.38 -11.76
CA SER A 8 -40.89 9.45 -11.24
C SER A 8 -41.29 10.84 -10.73
N THR A 9 -40.30 11.69 -10.42
CA THR A 9 -40.46 13.11 -10.06
C THR A 9 -40.74 14.03 -11.26
N GLY A 10 -40.75 13.50 -12.49
CA GLY A 10 -40.98 14.26 -13.72
C GLY A 10 -39.72 14.87 -14.35
N SER A 11 -38.55 14.68 -13.75
CA SER A 11 -37.26 15.10 -14.31
C SER A 11 -36.74 14.13 -15.37
N ILE A 12 -36.00 14.65 -16.34
CA ILE A 12 -35.35 13.88 -17.40
C ILE A 12 -33.85 13.95 -17.20
N ARG A 13 -33.17 12.80 -17.17
CA ARG A 13 -31.71 12.70 -17.08
C ARG A 13 -31.17 12.09 -18.37
N PHE A 14 -30.24 12.79 -19.01
CA PHE A 14 -29.55 12.33 -20.22
C PHE A 14 -28.18 11.77 -19.84
N GLN A 15 -27.86 10.59 -20.36
CA GLN A 15 -26.55 9.97 -20.20
C GLN A 15 -26.05 9.39 -21.52
N SER A 16 -24.80 9.69 -21.86
CA SER A 16 -24.13 9.18 -23.06
C SER A 16 -22.99 8.26 -22.69
N TYR A 17 -22.98 7.06 -23.26
CA TYR A 17 -21.91 6.09 -23.12
C TYR A 17 -21.24 5.86 -24.48
N ILE A 18 -19.97 6.24 -24.57
CA ILE A 18 -19.14 6.03 -25.75
C ILE A 18 -18.03 5.07 -25.34
N ASN A 19 -18.07 3.84 -25.86
CA ASN A 19 -17.11 2.79 -25.53
C ASN A 19 -16.38 2.36 -26.80
N PRO A 20 -15.07 2.62 -26.95
CA PRO A 20 -14.32 2.15 -28.08
C PRO A 20 -14.11 0.63 -27.99
N PHE A 21 -14.53 -0.08 -29.03
CA PHE A 21 -14.45 -1.53 -29.14
C PHE A 21 -13.60 -1.91 -30.37
N SER A 22 -12.56 -2.73 -30.17
CA SER A 22 -11.81 -3.30 -31.28
C SER A 22 -12.43 -4.63 -31.69
N PHE A 23 -12.97 -4.67 -32.91
CA PHE A 23 -13.61 -5.85 -33.48
C PHE A 23 -12.58 -6.86 -34.03
N GLN A 24 -11.44 -6.37 -34.52
CA GLN A 24 -10.41 -7.22 -35.11
C GLN A 24 -9.47 -7.71 -34.01
N MET A 25 -9.56 -8.99 -33.66
CA MET A 25 -8.67 -9.63 -32.69
C MET A 25 -7.57 -10.40 -33.41
N MET A 26 -6.32 -10.23 -32.98
CA MET A 26 -5.15 -11.00 -33.43
C MET A 26 -4.84 -10.82 -34.92
N SER A 27 -5.06 -9.62 -35.47
CA SER A 27 -4.74 -9.36 -36.89
C SER A 27 -3.26 -9.15 -37.14
N THR A 28 -2.52 -8.67 -36.14
CA THR A 28 -1.09 -8.42 -36.26
C THR A 28 -0.27 -9.53 -35.60
N LEU A 29 0.86 -9.89 -36.20
CA LEU A 29 1.79 -10.87 -35.63
C LEU A 29 2.29 -10.45 -34.24
N SER A 30 2.41 -9.15 -33.98
CA SER A 30 2.81 -8.59 -32.68
C SER A 30 1.80 -8.88 -31.57
N GLU A 31 0.51 -8.78 -31.84
CA GLU A 31 -0.54 -9.12 -30.87
C GLU A 31 -0.50 -10.60 -30.50
N LEU A 32 -0.32 -11.46 -31.50
CA LEU A 32 -0.24 -12.90 -31.30
C LEU A 32 1.01 -13.26 -30.47
N LEU A 33 2.17 -12.70 -30.80
CA LEU A 33 3.41 -12.91 -30.04
C LEU A 33 3.26 -12.45 -28.58
N CYS A 34 2.63 -11.28 -28.36
CA CYS A 34 2.37 -10.75 -27.03
C CYS A 34 1.41 -11.64 -26.23
N SER A 35 0.36 -12.18 -26.87
CA SER A 35 -0.59 -13.08 -26.22
C SER A 35 0.07 -14.40 -25.78
N ILE A 36 0.95 -14.97 -26.61
CA ILE A 36 1.72 -16.17 -26.26
C ILE A 36 2.67 -15.88 -25.10
N ALA A 37 3.38 -14.75 -25.15
CA ALA A 37 4.28 -14.34 -24.07
C ALA A 37 3.52 -14.14 -22.74
N TYR A 38 2.33 -13.54 -22.79
CA TYR A 38 1.47 -13.36 -21.62
C TYR A 38 0.97 -14.70 -21.07
N LEU A 39 0.57 -15.64 -21.93
CA LEU A 39 0.17 -16.98 -21.51
C LEU A 39 1.32 -17.76 -20.86
N MET A 40 2.53 -17.67 -21.41
CA MET A 40 3.74 -18.22 -20.80
C MET A 40 4.03 -17.59 -19.43
N PHE A 41 3.84 -16.28 -19.30
CA PHE A 41 3.97 -15.56 -18.03
C PHE A 41 2.96 -16.04 -16.98
N ILE A 42 1.69 -16.24 -17.35
CA ILE A 42 0.66 -16.80 -16.45
C ILE A 42 1.07 -18.19 -15.95
N ILE A 43 1.53 -19.06 -16.85
CA ILE A 43 1.96 -20.42 -16.51
C ILE A 43 3.15 -20.38 -15.55
N TYR A 44 4.15 -19.54 -15.84
CA TYR A 44 5.31 -19.36 -14.96
C TYR A 44 4.89 -18.92 -13.54
N MET A 45 4.05 -17.88 -13.44
CA MET A 45 3.55 -17.36 -12.17
C MET A 45 2.74 -18.42 -11.39
N MET A 46 1.98 -19.26 -12.10
CA MET A 46 1.23 -20.35 -11.50
C MET A 46 2.15 -21.40 -10.88
N ILE A 47 3.22 -21.79 -11.58
CA ILE A 47 4.22 -22.74 -11.05
C ILE A 47 4.90 -22.14 -9.81
N GLU A 48 5.27 -20.86 -9.83
CA GLU A 48 5.89 -20.17 -8.70
C GLU A 48 4.97 -20.20 -7.45
N ILE A 49 3.67 -19.95 -7.63
CA ILE A 49 2.68 -19.99 -6.55
C ILE A 49 2.52 -21.42 -6.02
N ILE A 50 2.38 -22.41 -6.89
CA ILE A 50 2.23 -23.82 -6.47
C ILE A 50 3.45 -24.27 -5.66
N GLN A 51 4.66 -23.94 -6.11
CA GLN A 51 5.88 -24.23 -5.36
C GLN A 51 5.91 -23.50 -4.01
N SER A 52 5.48 -22.25 -3.97
CA SER A 52 5.44 -21.44 -2.74
C SER A 52 4.43 -21.98 -1.72
N ILE A 53 3.24 -22.39 -2.17
CA ILE A 53 2.23 -23.05 -1.34
C ILE A 53 2.76 -24.39 -0.82
N ARG A 54 3.41 -25.20 -1.67
CA ARG A 54 4.00 -26.48 -1.23
C ARG A 54 5.06 -26.32 -0.15
N ARG A 55 5.91 -25.29 -0.25
CA ARG A 55 6.96 -25.00 0.74
C ARG A 55 6.42 -24.42 2.04
N MET A 56 5.53 -23.42 1.97
CA MET A 56 5.09 -22.65 3.14
C MET A 56 3.76 -23.12 3.75
N LYS A 57 2.99 -23.97 3.05
CA LYS A 57 1.67 -24.50 3.45
C LYS A 57 0.76 -23.39 3.98
N ILE A 58 0.39 -23.47 5.26
CA ILE A 58 -0.53 -22.53 5.93
C ILE A 58 0.10 -21.15 6.11
N LYS A 59 1.43 -21.06 6.29
CA LYS A 59 2.13 -19.77 6.44
C LYS A 59 2.01 -18.90 5.19
N TYR A 60 1.77 -19.50 4.02
CA TYR A 60 1.53 -18.76 2.79
C TYR A 60 0.33 -17.80 2.93
N PHE A 61 -0.75 -18.24 3.58
CA PHE A 61 -1.96 -17.44 3.75
C PHE A 61 -1.84 -16.33 4.79
N HIS A 62 -0.76 -16.27 5.57
CA HIS A 62 -0.57 -15.21 6.54
C HIS A 62 0.31 -14.06 6.01
N ASP A 63 0.99 -14.27 4.88
CA ASP A 63 1.83 -13.24 4.27
C ASP A 63 1.00 -12.33 3.34
N VAL A 64 1.05 -11.01 3.58
CA VAL A 64 0.32 -10.00 2.79
C VAL A 64 0.67 -10.10 1.29
N TRP A 65 1.91 -10.45 0.98
CA TRP A 65 2.38 -10.55 -0.39
C TRP A 65 1.86 -11.77 -1.14
N SER A 66 1.50 -12.83 -0.43
CA SER A 66 0.85 -14.00 -1.02
C SER A 66 -0.51 -13.62 -1.60
N TYR A 67 -1.26 -12.74 -0.93
CA TYR A 67 -2.54 -12.25 -1.42
C TYR A 67 -2.41 -11.46 -2.72
N ILE A 68 -1.36 -10.64 -2.87
CA ILE A 68 -1.10 -9.91 -4.13
C ILE A 68 -0.81 -10.88 -5.27
N ASN A 69 0.05 -11.90 -5.04
CA ASN A 69 0.34 -12.92 -6.05
C ASN A 69 -0.92 -13.72 -6.42
N MET A 70 -1.75 -14.06 -5.44
CA MET A 70 -3.03 -14.74 -5.65
C MET A 70 -4.02 -13.89 -6.45
N GLY A 71 -4.08 -12.58 -6.17
CA GLY A 71 -4.89 -11.63 -6.94
C GLY A 71 -4.47 -11.56 -8.41
N ILE A 72 -3.16 -11.46 -8.68
CA ILE A 72 -2.64 -11.42 -10.07
C ILE A 72 -3.05 -12.68 -10.85
N ILE A 73 -2.90 -13.88 -10.26
CA ILE A 73 -3.21 -15.13 -10.96
C ILE A 73 -4.72 -15.31 -11.17
N ILE A 74 -5.55 -14.95 -10.19
CA ILE A 74 -7.01 -15.00 -10.31
C ILE A 74 -7.46 -14.08 -11.43
N CYS A 75 -7.04 -12.80 -11.39
CA CYS A 75 -7.41 -11.82 -12.41
C CYS A 75 -6.93 -12.23 -13.81
N SER A 76 -5.73 -12.79 -13.91
CA SER A 76 -5.17 -13.27 -15.19
C SER A 76 -5.97 -14.45 -15.76
N TRP A 77 -6.35 -15.44 -14.94
CA TRP A 77 -7.20 -16.55 -15.39
C TRP A 77 -8.61 -16.10 -15.79
N THR A 78 -9.25 -15.22 -15.00
CA THR A 78 -10.55 -14.64 -15.38
C THR A 78 -10.43 -13.85 -16.69
N SER A 79 -9.34 -13.12 -16.90
CA SER A 79 -9.13 -12.39 -18.16
C SER A 79 -8.99 -13.34 -19.34
N LEU A 80 -8.31 -14.49 -19.17
CA LEU A 80 -8.19 -15.52 -20.22
C LEU A 80 -9.54 -16.15 -20.55
N LEU A 81 -10.37 -16.44 -19.53
CA LEU A 81 -11.71 -16.97 -19.72
C LEU A 81 -12.60 -15.98 -20.49
N ILE A 82 -12.62 -14.72 -20.07
CA ILE A 82 -13.40 -13.65 -20.73
C ILE A 82 -12.91 -13.43 -22.17
N PHE A 83 -11.60 -13.50 -22.41
CA PHE A 83 -11.03 -13.43 -23.75
C PHE A 83 -11.53 -14.56 -24.65
N GLY A 84 -11.62 -15.79 -24.13
CA GLY A 84 -12.20 -16.93 -24.84
C GLY A 84 -13.67 -16.72 -25.21
N LEU A 85 -14.48 -16.24 -24.27
CA LEU A 85 -15.89 -15.89 -24.52
C LEU A 85 -16.02 -14.78 -25.58
N LYS A 86 -15.24 -13.71 -25.45
CA LYS A 86 -15.21 -12.62 -26.42
C LYS A 86 -14.84 -13.11 -27.82
N TYR A 87 -13.88 -14.03 -27.93
CA TYR A 87 -13.48 -14.61 -29.21
C TYR A 87 -14.61 -15.42 -29.86
N GLN A 88 -15.34 -16.22 -29.07
CA GLN A 88 -16.51 -16.95 -29.56
C GLN A 88 -17.60 -16.00 -30.08
N GLU A 89 -17.93 -14.98 -29.31
CA GLU A 89 -18.93 -13.96 -29.69
C GLU A 89 -18.52 -13.20 -30.96
N SER A 90 -17.26 -12.75 -31.05
CA SER A 90 -16.76 -12.05 -32.24
C SER A 90 -16.85 -12.92 -33.50
N LYS A 91 -16.59 -14.23 -33.39
CA LYS A 91 -16.74 -15.17 -34.50
C LYS A 91 -18.22 -15.39 -34.88
N ALA A 92 -19.10 -15.47 -33.89
CA ALA A 92 -20.54 -15.59 -34.12
C ALA A 92 -21.10 -14.36 -34.85
N ILE A 93 -20.75 -13.16 -34.37
CA ILE A 93 -21.12 -11.89 -35.00
C ILE A 93 -20.56 -11.79 -36.43
N GLY A 94 -19.30 -12.18 -36.64
CA GLY A 94 -18.68 -12.19 -37.97
C GLY A 94 -19.37 -13.15 -38.96
N LYS A 95 -19.83 -14.32 -38.49
CA LYS A 95 -20.59 -15.27 -39.32
C LYS A 95 -21.97 -14.71 -39.68
N PHE A 96 -22.67 -14.13 -38.70
CA PHE A 96 -23.98 -13.52 -38.89
C PHE A 96 -23.93 -12.33 -39.87
N PHE A 97 -22.90 -11.49 -39.75
CA PHE A 97 -22.67 -10.38 -40.67
C PHE A 97 -22.45 -10.86 -42.12
N LYS A 98 -21.70 -11.96 -42.29
CA LYS A 98 -21.44 -12.55 -43.61
C LYS A 98 -22.69 -13.21 -44.22
N GLU A 99 -23.52 -13.85 -43.42
CA GLU A 99 -24.77 -14.48 -43.88
C GLU A 99 -25.82 -13.44 -44.29
N THR A 100 -25.85 -12.30 -43.59
CA THR A 100 -26.89 -11.28 -43.79
C THR A 100 -26.43 -10.12 -44.69
N ASN A 101 -25.21 -10.20 -45.24
CA ASN A 101 -24.56 -9.13 -46.02
C ASN A 101 -24.60 -7.75 -45.34
N GLY A 102 -24.69 -7.71 -44.00
CA GLY A 102 -24.73 -6.49 -43.20
C GLY A 102 -26.04 -5.69 -43.22
N TYR A 103 -27.15 -6.26 -43.71
CA TYR A 103 -28.44 -5.54 -43.77
C TYR A 103 -29.27 -5.63 -42.48
N ASP A 104 -28.89 -6.47 -41.51
CA ASP A 104 -29.62 -6.69 -40.27
C ASP A 104 -28.89 -6.12 -39.06
N TYR A 105 -29.67 -5.76 -38.03
CA TYR A 105 -29.15 -5.15 -36.81
C TYR A 105 -28.37 -6.17 -35.97
N ILE A 106 -27.16 -5.78 -35.54
CA ILE A 106 -26.30 -6.60 -34.69
C ILE A 106 -26.26 -5.97 -33.30
N ASP A 107 -26.69 -6.72 -32.29
CA ASP A 107 -26.51 -6.33 -30.90
C ASP A 107 -25.05 -6.52 -30.47
N LEU A 108 -24.35 -5.41 -30.27
CA LEU A 108 -22.96 -5.37 -29.80
C LEU A 108 -22.87 -5.11 -28.29
N GLU A 109 -23.98 -4.90 -27.58
CA GLU A 109 -23.97 -4.51 -26.17
C GLU A 109 -23.28 -5.57 -25.30
N TYR A 110 -23.55 -6.85 -25.56
CA TYR A 110 -22.89 -7.94 -24.87
C TYR A 110 -21.39 -8.01 -25.16
N ALA A 111 -20.98 -7.89 -26.43
CA ALA A 111 -19.58 -7.92 -26.84
C ALA A 111 -18.78 -6.75 -26.24
N VAL A 112 -19.37 -5.55 -26.18
CA VAL A 112 -18.77 -4.37 -25.54
C VAL A 112 -18.63 -4.59 -24.03
N SER A 113 -19.62 -5.19 -23.38
CA SER A 113 -19.58 -5.49 -21.95
C SER A 113 -18.47 -6.47 -21.60
N LEU A 114 -18.29 -7.53 -22.41
CA LEU A 114 -17.17 -8.48 -22.25
C LEU A 114 -15.80 -7.79 -22.43
N ASP A 115 -15.68 -6.86 -23.37
CA ASP A 115 -14.45 -6.09 -23.58
C ASP A 115 -14.12 -5.16 -22.40
N GLN A 116 -15.12 -4.50 -21.83
CA GLN A 116 -14.94 -3.69 -20.62
C GLN A 116 -14.52 -4.55 -19.42
N LEU A 117 -15.17 -5.69 -19.21
CA LEU A 117 -14.79 -6.61 -18.14
C LEU A 117 -13.35 -7.11 -18.32
N LEU A 118 -12.97 -7.50 -19.54
CA LEU A 118 -11.61 -7.91 -19.87
C LEU A 118 -10.60 -6.80 -19.51
N LYS A 119 -10.84 -5.57 -19.94
CA LYS A 119 -9.99 -4.41 -19.64
C LYS A 119 -9.90 -4.13 -18.14
N ASN A 120 -11.01 -4.26 -17.41
CA ASN A 120 -11.03 -4.05 -15.96
C ASN A 120 -10.16 -5.08 -15.23
N PHE A 121 -10.31 -6.38 -15.56
CA PHE A 121 -9.49 -7.43 -14.95
C PHE A 121 -8.01 -7.32 -15.33
N LEU A 122 -7.69 -6.96 -16.58
CA LEU A 122 -6.32 -6.74 -17.02
C LEU A 122 -5.70 -5.53 -16.32
N SER A 123 -6.44 -4.42 -16.20
CA SER A 123 -6.01 -3.23 -15.47
C SER A 123 -5.75 -3.53 -14.00
N LEU A 124 -6.62 -4.31 -13.36
CA LEU A 124 -6.45 -4.75 -11.98
C LEU A 124 -5.21 -5.64 -11.82
N ALA A 125 -4.99 -6.60 -12.73
CA ALA A 125 -3.80 -7.43 -12.74
C ALA A 125 -2.51 -6.60 -12.90
N LEU A 126 -2.51 -5.61 -13.81
CA LEU A 126 -1.40 -4.68 -14.00
C LEU A 126 -1.16 -3.81 -12.76
N PHE A 127 -2.22 -3.31 -12.13
CA PHE A 127 -2.12 -2.53 -10.90
C PHE A 127 -1.49 -3.34 -9.75
N LEU A 128 -1.92 -4.59 -9.55
CA LEU A 128 -1.28 -5.49 -8.58
C LEU A 128 0.18 -5.80 -8.97
N GLY A 129 0.45 -5.96 -10.27
CA GLY A 129 1.81 -6.10 -10.80
C GLY A 129 2.71 -4.91 -10.48
N TRP A 130 2.18 -3.68 -10.58
CA TRP A 130 2.88 -2.47 -10.18
C TRP A 130 3.17 -2.43 -8.68
N ILE A 131 2.24 -2.88 -7.83
CA ILE A 131 2.51 -3.02 -6.38
C ILE A 131 3.65 -4.03 -6.14
N LYS A 132 3.66 -5.16 -6.87
CA LYS A 132 4.77 -6.13 -6.82
C LYS A 132 6.08 -5.49 -7.28
N PHE A 133 6.05 -4.65 -8.33
CA PHE A 133 7.23 -3.91 -8.80
C PHE A 133 7.79 -2.94 -7.74
N VAL A 134 6.93 -2.21 -7.02
CA VAL A 134 7.38 -1.33 -5.91
C VAL A 134 8.16 -2.11 -4.84
N ARG A 135 7.79 -3.37 -4.58
CA ARG A 135 8.57 -4.25 -3.69
C ARG A 135 9.95 -4.56 -4.24
N LEU A 136 10.09 -4.79 -5.55
CA LEU A 136 11.39 -5.00 -6.18
C LEU A 136 12.27 -3.75 -6.02
N CYS A 137 11.69 -2.55 -6.02
CA CYS A 137 12.41 -1.30 -5.79
C CYS A 137 12.93 -1.11 -4.34
N ARG A 138 12.71 -2.05 -3.41
CA ARG A 138 13.23 -2.01 -2.03
C ARG A 138 14.77 -1.97 -1.96
N PHE A 139 15.48 -2.29 -3.05
CA PHE A 139 16.93 -2.10 -3.13
C PHE A 139 17.34 -0.63 -2.90
N ASN A 140 16.47 0.33 -3.22
CA ASN A 140 16.73 1.73 -2.91
C ASN A 140 16.47 1.98 -1.41
N ARG A 141 17.49 2.46 -0.69
CA ARG A 141 17.41 2.77 0.74
C ARG A 141 16.27 3.71 1.10
N ARG A 142 15.97 4.72 0.27
CA ARG A 142 14.87 5.67 0.53
C ARG A 142 13.52 4.97 0.49
N ILE A 143 13.33 4.07 -0.47
CA ILE A 143 12.12 3.27 -0.63
C ILE A 143 12.02 2.23 0.49
N SER A 144 13.13 1.59 0.86
CA SER A 144 13.18 0.64 1.97
C SER A 144 12.78 1.29 3.31
N LEU A 145 13.30 2.50 3.60
CA LEU A 145 12.88 3.28 4.77
C LEU A 145 11.36 3.49 4.74
N PHE A 146 10.81 4.01 3.64
CA PHE A 146 9.37 4.23 3.51
C PHE A 146 8.53 2.96 3.76
N ILE A 147 8.91 1.83 3.14
CA ILE A 147 8.20 0.55 3.34
C ILE A 147 8.27 0.12 4.82
N GLN A 148 9.44 0.21 5.46
CA GLN A 148 9.60 -0.16 6.86
C GLN A 148 8.78 0.74 7.80
N THR A 149 8.69 2.04 7.49
CA THR A 149 7.86 2.97 8.27
C THR A 149 6.39 2.62 8.20
N LEU A 150 5.87 2.29 7.02
CA LEU A 150 4.49 1.85 6.85
C LEU A 150 4.23 0.49 7.50
N GLN A 151 5.17 -0.44 7.39
CA GLN A 151 5.05 -1.76 8.03
C GLN A 151 4.98 -1.64 9.56
N HIS A 152 5.83 -0.80 10.15
CA HIS A 152 5.78 -0.53 11.59
C HIS A 152 4.51 0.21 12.00
N ALA A 153 4.10 1.22 11.24
CA ALA A 153 2.88 1.99 11.50
C ALA A 153 1.59 1.18 11.29
N SER A 154 1.62 0.11 10.49
CA SER A 154 0.44 -0.60 9.99
C SER A 154 -0.56 -0.99 11.07
N ARG A 155 -0.10 -1.51 12.22
CA ARG A 155 -0.97 -1.91 13.33
C ARG A 155 -1.69 -0.70 13.95
N ALA A 156 -0.96 0.38 14.21
CA ALA A 156 -1.51 1.61 14.78
C ALA A 156 -2.45 2.32 13.79
N LEU A 157 -2.07 2.34 12.51
CA LEU A 157 -2.90 2.87 11.42
C LEU A 157 -4.20 2.09 11.25
N TRP A 158 -4.16 0.76 11.39
CA TRP A 158 -5.38 -0.06 11.30
C TRP A 158 -6.36 0.26 12.42
N SER A 159 -5.89 0.33 13.68
CA SER A 159 -6.73 0.74 14.80
C SER A 159 -7.27 2.17 14.65
N PHE A 160 -6.42 3.10 14.20
CA PHE A 160 -6.82 4.48 13.93
C PHE A 160 -7.86 4.55 12.80
N SER A 161 -7.69 3.78 11.73
CA SER A 161 -8.61 3.74 10.60
C SER A 161 -9.99 3.24 11.00
N LEU A 162 -10.08 2.28 11.93
CA LEU A 162 -11.37 1.82 12.45
C LEU A 162 -12.08 2.94 13.24
N MET A 163 -11.34 3.62 14.12
CA MET A 163 -11.88 4.76 14.88
C MET A 163 -12.32 5.90 13.96
N PHE A 164 -11.47 6.29 13.01
CA PHE A 164 -11.81 7.29 11.99
C PHE A 164 -13.01 6.85 11.15
N GLY A 165 -13.09 5.57 10.78
CA GLY A 165 -14.21 5.01 10.02
C GLY A 165 -15.55 5.17 10.73
N VAL A 166 -15.61 4.93 12.05
CA VAL A 166 -16.84 5.14 12.84
C VAL A 166 -17.26 6.61 12.83
N ILE A 167 -16.32 7.52 13.04
CA ILE A 167 -16.58 8.97 13.01
C ILE A 167 -17.04 9.39 11.60
N PHE A 168 -16.34 8.92 10.57
CA PHE A 168 -16.64 9.22 9.18
C PHE A 168 -18.04 8.72 8.78
N ILE A 169 -18.42 7.50 9.18
CA ILE A 169 -19.75 6.96 8.92
C ILE A 169 -20.83 7.73 9.68
N ALA A 170 -20.57 8.16 10.92
CA ALA A 170 -21.51 8.99 11.67
C ALA A 170 -21.77 10.33 10.96
N PHE A 171 -20.72 10.99 10.49
CA PHE A 171 -20.86 12.20 9.66
C PHE A 171 -21.49 11.91 8.30
N LEU A 172 -21.17 10.79 7.66
CA LEU A 172 -21.81 10.37 6.40
C LEU A 172 -23.32 10.27 6.54
N CYS A 173 -23.80 9.59 7.57
CA CYS A 173 -25.22 9.47 7.85
C CYS A 173 -25.84 10.84 8.17
N LEU A 174 -25.14 11.67 8.96
CA LEU A 174 -25.63 12.99 9.35
C LEU A 174 -25.74 13.94 8.16
N PHE A 175 -24.73 14.04 7.30
CA PHE A 175 -24.77 14.85 6.09
C PHE A 175 -25.82 14.34 5.10
N TYR A 176 -25.91 13.03 4.92
CA TYR A 176 -26.91 12.42 4.05
C TYR A 176 -28.33 12.80 4.50
N LEU A 177 -28.65 12.63 5.78
CA LEU A 177 -29.98 12.95 6.31
C LEU A 177 -30.31 14.45 6.26
N LEU A 178 -29.32 15.32 6.46
CA LEU A 178 -29.51 16.76 6.49
C LEU A 178 -29.72 17.34 5.07
N PHE A 179 -28.99 16.81 4.08
CA PHE A 179 -28.87 17.42 2.76
C PHE A 179 -29.46 16.62 1.60
N ILE A 180 -29.97 15.41 1.81
CA ILE A 180 -30.54 14.58 0.73
C ILE A 180 -31.63 15.31 -0.08
N SER A 181 -32.48 16.09 0.57
CA SER A 181 -33.57 16.81 -0.10
C SER A 181 -33.14 18.14 -0.73
N LYS A 182 -31.90 18.58 -0.49
CA LYS A 182 -31.43 19.93 -0.82
C LYS A 182 -30.27 19.97 -1.80
N LEU A 183 -29.40 18.96 -1.77
CA LEU A 183 -28.18 18.91 -2.58
C LEU A 183 -28.16 17.66 -3.44
N SER A 184 -27.95 17.83 -4.74
CA SER A 184 -27.75 16.72 -5.68
C SER A 184 -26.49 15.90 -5.37
N THR A 185 -25.48 16.54 -4.77
CA THR A 185 -24.25 15.93 -4.29
C THR A 185 -24.49 14.96 -3.12
N CYS A 186 -25.59 15.14 -2.38
CA CYS A 186 -26.01 14.27 -1.28
C CYS A 186 -27.14 13.30 -1.63
N ALA A 187 -27.46 13.12 -2.92
CA ALA A 187 -28.60 12.29 -3.34
C ALA A 187 -28.44 10.81 -2.96
N ASP A 188 -27.21 10.30 -3.03
CA ASP A 188 -26.86 8.92 -2.68
C ASP A 188 -25.83 8.91 -1.55
N LEU A 189 -25.83 7.86 -0.72
CA LEU A 189 -24.79 7.65 0.29
C LEU A 189 -23.38 7.62 -0.33
N TYR A 190 -23.24 7.02 -1.52
CA TYR A 190 -21.95 6.97 -2.24
C TYR A 190 -21.47 8.37 -2.67
N ARG A 191 -22.36 9.20 -3.23
CA ARG A 191 -22.03 10.58 -3.62
C ARG A 191 -21.72 11.45 -2.41
N THR A 192 -22.46 11.26 -1.31
CA THR A 192 -22.20 11.93 -0.03
C THR A 192 -20.84 11.54 0.53
N ALA A 193 -20.43 10.27 0.40
CA ALA A 193 -19.10 9.82 0.82
C ALA A 193 -17.99 10.44 -0.02
N ILE A 194 -18.19 10.57 -1.34
CA ILE A 194 -17.25 11.31 -2.21
C ILE A 194 -17.15 12.76 -1.77
N MET A 195 -18.27 13.44 -1.53
CA MET A 195 -18.29 14.82 -1.07
C MET A 195 -17.55 14.99 0.27
N LEU A 196 -17.74 14.09 1.23
CA LEU A 196 -17.01 14.14 2.50
C LEU A 196 -15.51 13.91 2.32
N TYR A 197 -15.11 13.06 1.38
CA TYR A 197 -13.70 12.87 1.03
C TYR A 197 -13.11 14.12 0.36
N GLU A 198 -13.84 14.76 -0.54
CA GLU A 198 -13.50 16.05 -1.14
C GLU A 198 -13.36 17.15 -0.08
N MET A 199 -14.24 17.18 0.93
CA MET A 199 -14.13 18.07 2.08
C MET A 199 -12.87 17.81 2.92
N VAL A 200 -12.45 16.55 3.13
CA VAL A 200 -11.18 16.21 3.81
C VAL A 200 -9.98 16.72 3.02
N LEU A 201 -10.03 16.65 1.68
CA LEU A 201 -9.01 17.21 0.78
C LEU A 201 -9.08 18.74 0.70
N MET A 202 -10.03 19.39 1.38
CA MET A 202 -10.33 20.82 1.29
C MET A 202 -10.64 21.30 -0.13
N ASN A 203 -11.13 20.40 -0.98
CA ASN A 203 -11.48 20.68 -2.37
C ASN A 203 -13.00 20.53 -2.56
N PHE A 204 -13.78 21.46 -1.98
CA PHE A 204 -15.23 21.44 -2.09
C PHE A 204 -15.79 22.87 -2.17
N ASP A 205 -16.99 23.02 -2.75
CA ASP A 205 -17.67 24.31 -2.83
C ASP A 205 -18.53 24.57 -1.57
N ALA A 206 -18.07 25.51 -0.73
CA ALA A 206 -18.77 25.92 0.49
C ALA A 206 -20.12 26.60 0.23
N HIS A 207 -20.31 27.19 -0.96
CA HIS A 207 -21.53 27.93 -1.27
C HIS A 207 -22.74 27.00 -1.40
N GLU A 208 -22.56 25.79 -1.93
CA GLU A 208 -23.63 24.79 -2.04
C GLU A 208 -24.19 24.43 -0.65
N LEU A 209 -23.31 24.27 0.34
CA LEU A 209 -23.71 23.84 1.68
C LEU A 209 -24.42 24.94 2.48
N ILE A 210 -23.97 26.19 2.32
CA ILE A 210 -24.62 27.38 2.92
C ILE A 210 -26.03 27.56 2.36
N ASN A 211 -26.20 27.35 1.05
CA ASN A 211 -27.51 27.45 0.38
C ASN A 211 -28.50 26.37 0.85
N GLY A 212 -28.01 25.18 1.21
CA GLY A 212 -28.86 24.12 1.77
C GLY A 212 -29.44 24.47 3.14
N SER A 213 -28.64 25.03 4.04
CA SER A 213 -29.16 25.53 5.33
C SER A 213 -28.23 26.58 5.91
N SER A 214 -28.77 27.78 6.17
CA SER A 214 -27.96 28.94 6.57
C SER A 214 -27.24 28.76 7.90
N PHE A 215 -27.77 27.95 8.83
CA PHE A 215 -27.18 27.74 10.15
C PHE A 215 -26.57 26.35 10.32
N LEU A 216 -27.38 25.29 10.12
CA LEU A 216 -26.96 23.93 10.42
C LEU A 216 -25.85 23.43 9.48
N GLY A 217 -25.84 23.91 8.24
CA GLY A 217 -24.86 23.49 7.24
C GLY A 217 -23.45 23.95 7.56
N PRO A 218 -23.20 25.26 7.72
CA PRO A 218 -21.91 25.78 8.17
C PRO A 218 -21.47 25.17 9.51
N PHE A 219 -22.39 24.99 10.45
CA PHE A 219 -22.07 24.40 11.76
C PHE A 219 -21.54 22.97 11.64
N VAL A 220 -22.30 22.09 10.98
CA VAL A 220 -21.93 20.68 10.79
C VAL A 220 -20.64 20.56 9.97
N PHE A 221 -20.48 21.42 8.97
CA PHE A 221 -19.28 21.50 8.15
C PHE A 221 -18.03 21.89 8.94
N THR A 222 -18.11 22.98 9.70
CA THR A 222 -17.00 23.42 10.55
C THR A 222 -16.65 22.34 11.57
N LEU A 223 -17.66 21.68 12.16
CA LEU A 223 -17.46 20.57 13.08
C LEU A 223 -16.74 19.39 12.39
N PHE A 224 -17.14 19.03 11.17
CA PHE A 224 -16.51 17.96 10.41
C PHE A 224 -15.05 18.30 10.06
N ILE A 225 -14.75 19.50 9.59
CA ILE A 225 -13.36 19.92 9.32
C ILE A 225 -12.53 19.89 10.60
N LEU A 226 -13.06 20.42 11.71
CA LEU A 226 -12.36 20.42 12.99
C LEU A 226 -11.98 18.99 13.40
N ILE A 227 -12.92 18.06 13.34
CA ILE A 227 -12.68 16.69 13.78
C ILE A 227 -11.86 15.90 12.74
N ALA A 228 -12.29 15.85 11.48
CA ALA A 228 -11.67 15.00 10.47
C ALA A 228 -10.33 15.54 9.95
N VAL A 229 -10.21 16.86 9.74
CA VAL A 229 -8.97 17.47 9.23
C VAL A 229 -8.04 17.76 10.40
N PHE A 230 -8.43 18.61 11.35
CA PHE A 230 -7.49 19.03 12.39
C PHE A 230 -7.17 17.93 13.41
N ILE A 231 -8.15 17.20 13.92
CA ILE A 231 -7.86 16.16 14.93
C ILE A 231 -7.35 14.88 14.25
N CYS A 232 -8.12 14.32 13.32
CA CYS A 232 -7.79 13.02 12.74
C CYS A 232 -6.54 13.07 11.84
N LEU A 233 -6.34 14.07 10.96
CA LEU A 233 -5.09 14.12 10.18
C LEU A 233 -3.86 14.38 11.05
N SER A 234 -3.96 15.22 12.09
CA SER A 234 -2.84 15.42 13.02
C SER A 234 -2.47 14.14 13.76
N MET A 235 -3.46 13.34 14.16
CA MET A 235 -3.20 12.02 14.76
C MET A 235 -2.56 11.06 13.76
N PHE A 236 -3.08 11.01 12.53
CA PHE A 236 -2.49 10.21 11.45
C PHE A 236 -1.02 10.58 11.20
N LEU A 237 -0.73 11.87 11.05
CA LEU A 237 0.63 12.39 10.88
C LEU A 237 1.54 12.04 12.07
N THR A 238 1.01 12.10 13.29
CA THR A 238 1.76 11.74 14.50
C THR A 238 2.18 10.27 14.50
N ILE A 239 1.24 9.35 14.19
CA ILE A 239 1.52 7.90 14.10
C ILE A 239 2.60 7.61 13.04
N ILE A 240 2.49 8.26 11.88
CA ILE A 240 3.46 8.12 10.79
C ILE A 240 4.82 8.67 11.23
N ASN A 241 4.87 9.85 11.84
CA ASN A 241 6.12 10.48 12.29
C ASN A 241 6.83 9.66 13.37
N GLU A 242 6.10 9.09 14.32
CA GLU A 242 6.66 8.20 15.34
C GLU A 242 7.27 6.95 14.69
N SER A 243 6.52 6.29 13.80
CA SER A 243 7.01 5.12 13.07
C SER A 243 8.16 5.45 12.12
N PHE A 244 8.17 6.67 11.57
CA PHE A 244 9.26 7.19 10.76
C PHE A 244 10.57 7.32 11.54
N ARG A 245 10.50 7.91 12.73
CA ARG A 245 11.64 8.02 13.64
C ARG A 245 12.16 6.64 14.02
N TYR A 246 11.26 5.72 14.39
CA TYR A 246 11.61 4.35 14.72
C TYR A 246 12.34 3.64 13.56
N ALA A 247 11.78 3.62 12.34
CA ALA A 247 12.43 2.92 11.23
C ALA A 247 13.75 3.60 10.81
N ARG A 248 13.84 4.93 10.92
CA ARG A 248 15.08 5.67 10.64
C ARG A 248 16.19 5.27 11.60
N ASP A 249 15.90 5.12 12.88
CA ASP A 249 16.90 4.75 13.87
C ASP A 249 17.30 3.27 13.76
N ASN A 250 16.35 2.38 13.44
CA ASN A 250 16.68 0.99 13.10
C ASN A 250 17.61 0.88 11.88
N LEU A 251 17.36 1.66 10.82
CA LEU A 251 18.24 1.70 9.64
C LEU A 251 19.61 2.34 9.91
N LYS A 252 19.77 3.14 10.97
CA LYS A 252 21.08 3.62 11.41
C LYS A 252 21.81 2.54 12.21
N SER A 253 21.12 1.84 13.11
CA SER A 253 21.69 0.71 13.86
C SER A 253 22.19 -0.38 12.91
N GLN A 254 21.38 -0.72 11.90
CA GLN A 254 21.75 -1.70 10.89
C GLN A 254 22.94 -1.25 10.03
N ARG A 255 23.09 0.07 9.76
CA ARG A 255 24.30 0.61 9.11
C ARG A 255 25.54 0.35 9.98
N THR A 256 25.45 0.60 11.28
CA THR A 256 26.59 0.36 12.19
C THR A 256 26.97 -1.12 12.17
N GLU A 257 26.01 -2.03 12.22
CA GLU A 257 26.26 -3.48 12.12
C GLU A 257 26.84 -3.89 10.76
N ASP A 258 26.26 -3.42 9.65
CA ASP A 258 26.72 -3.73 8.29
C ASP A 258 28.10 -3.12 7.99
N GLU A 259 28.39 -1.90 8.45
CA GLU A 259 29.71 -1.27 8.35
C GLU A 259 30.74 -1.99 9.24
N ILE A 260 30.36 -2.46 10.42
CA ILE A 260 31.24 -3.28 11.28
C ILE A 260 31.53 -4.63 10.62
N ILE A 261 30.51 -5.30 10.07
CA ILE A 261 30.64 -6.59 9.38
C ILE A 261 31.46 -6.43 8.11
N PHE A 262 31.21 -5.39 7.31
CA PHE A 262 31.99 -5.09 6.10
C PHE A 262 33.44 -4.77 6.44
N THR A 263 33.69 -3.91 7.44
CA THR A 263 35.04 -3.60 7.92
C THR A 263 35.75 -4.86 8.43
N PHE A 264 35.04 -5.74 9.13
CA PHE A 264 35.59 -7.01 9.61
C PHE A 264 35.91 -7.99 8.47
N MET A 265 35.01 -8.14 7.49
CA MET A 265 35.23 -8.97 6.29
C MET A 265 36.37 -8.42 5.44
N MET A 266 36.44 -7.10 5.27
CA MET A 266 37.49 -6.42 4.52
C MET A 266 38.84 -6.54 5.23
N LYS A 267 38.89 -6.37 6.56
CA LYS A 267 40.11 -6.58 7.37
C LYS A 267 40.60 -8.02 7.29
N ARG A 268 39.68 -9.00 7.31
CA ARG A 268 40.02 -10.43 7.16
C ARG A 268 40.48 -10.77 5.74
N PHE A 269 39.90 -10.14 4.72
CA PHE A 269 40.32 -10.26 3.33
C PHE A 269 41.70 -9.63 3.09
N GLN A 270 41.99 -8.48 3.70
CA GLN A 270 43.31 -7.83 3.66
C GLN A 270 44.39 -8.65 4.39
N CYS A 271 44.05 -9.33 5.49
CA CYS A 271 44.95 -10.31 6.12
C CYS A 271 45.16 -11.54 5.22
N TRP A 272 44.13 -12.01 4.51
CA TRP A 272 44.22 -13.17 3.63
C TRP A 272 45.05 -12.90 2.37
N ILE A 273 45.00 -11.68 1.83
CA ILE A 273 45.80 -11.25 0.67
C ILE A 273 47.23 -10.80 1.07
N GLY A 274 47.54 -10.77 2.37
CA GLY A 274 48.90 -10.46 2.84
C GLY A 274 49.32 -8.99 2.68
N ILE A 275 48.36 -8.08 2.48
CA ILE A 275 48.63 -6.63 2.32
C ILE A 275 48.67 -5.91 3.69
N SER A 276 48.15 -6.52 4.75
CA SER A 276 48.17 -5.91 6.08
C SER A 276 49.48 -6.22 6.80
N ASN A 277 50.40 -5.25 6.77
CA ASN A 277 51.53 -5.18 7.68
C ASN A 277 51.07 -4.46 8.96
N ASP A 278 50.32 -5.16 9.80
CA ASP A 278 49.92 -4.60 11.10
C ASP A 278 50.12 -5.59 12.24
N SER A 279 51.40 -5.76 12.56
CA SER A 279 51.87 -6.35 13.80
C SER A 279 51.74 -5.40 15.00
N HIS A 280 51.30 -4.15 14.84
CA HIS A 280 51.32 -3.15 15.91
C HIS A 280 49.94 -2.74 16.49
N GLU A 281 48.82 -2.92 15.78
CA GLU A 281 47.48 -2.62 16.34
C GLU A 281 46.85 -3.75 17.17
N ARG A 282 47.39 -4.98 17.13
CA ARG A 282 46.82 -6.12 17.87
C ARG A 282 47.00 -6.00 19.40
N ASP A 283 48.00 -5.26 19.85
CA ASP A 283 48.28 -5.10 21.28
C ASP A 283 47.48 -3.97 21.94
N GLY A 284 46.95 -3.01 21.17
CA GLY A 284 46.18 -1.87 21.70
C GLY A 284 44.76 -2.25 22.11
N MET A 285 43.99 -2.87 21.21
CA MET A 285 42.59 -3.23 21.48
C MET A 285 42.43 -4.42 22.44
N MET A 286 43.39 -5.36 22.48
CA MET A 286 43.36 -6.42 23.50
C MET A 286 43.75 -5.88 24.89
N ARG A 287 44.65 -4.88 24.98
CA ARG A 287 44.97 -4.23 26.26
C ARG A 287 43.78 -3.47 26.83
N GLU A 288 43.03 -2.73 26.03
CA GLU A 288 41.91 -1.92 26.54
C GLU A 288 40.74 -2.77 27.08
N LYS A 289 40.53 -3.98 26.53
CA LYS A 289 39.44 -4.89 26.95
C LYS A 289 39.75 -5.71 28.22
N TYR A 290 41.01 -5.84 28.60
CA TYR A 290 41.42 -6.63 29.78
C TYR A 290 41.97 -5.79 30.96
N TYR A 291 42.28 -4.51 30.78
CA TYR A 291 42.89 -3.68 31.82
C TYR A 291 41.92 -3.03 32.83
N THR A 292 40.61 -3.23 32.68
CA THR A 292 39.59 -2.54 33.50
C THR A 292 39.09 -3.23 34.78
N PRO A 293 39.37 -4.51 35.11
CA PRO A 293 38.98 -5.05 36.43
C PRO A 293 40.06 -4.95 37.51
N THR A 294 41.35 -5.03 37.17
CA THR A 294 42.44 -5.23 38.16
C THR A 294 42.97 -3.94 38.77
N ASP A 295 42.94 -2.81 38.05
CA ASP A 295 43.40 -1.51 38.56
C ASP A 295 42.38 -0.81 39.48
N ALA A 296 41.14 -1.30 39.50
CA ALA A 296 40.11 -0.83 40.42
C ALA A 296 40.16 -1.51 41.80
N PHE A 297 40.97 -2.55 41.97
CA PHE A 297 41.09 -3.31 43.21
C PHE A 297 41.84 -2.55 44.32
N PRO A 298 43.00 -1.88 44.07
CA PRO A 298 43.69 -1.10 45.10
C PRO A 298 42.83 0.06 45.62
N ASN A 299 42.16 0.78 44.72
CA ASN A 299 41.29 1.91 45.08
C ASN A 299 40.09 1.49 45.94
N LYS A 300 39.55 0.29 45.75
CA LYS A 300 38.47 -0.24 46.60
C LYS A 300 38.96 -0.67 47.97
N VAL A 301 40.19 -1.19 48.06
CA VAL A 301 40.83 -1.55 49.34
C VAL A 301 41.16 -0.29 50.14
N ASP A 302 41.69 0.76 49.50
CA ASP A 302 41.97 2.04 50.16
C ASP A 302 40.69 2.73 50.65
N GLN A 303 39.60 2.67 49.89
CA GLN A 303 38.28 3.15 50.33
C GLN A 303 37.75 2.36 51.54
N LEU A 304 37.97 1.04 51.57
CA LEU A 304 37.59 0.19 52.70
C LEU A 304 38.40 0.48 53.95
N LEU A 305 39.72 0.66 53.82
CA LEU A 305 40.60 1.02 54.93
C LEU A 305 40.25 2.39 55.51
N THR A 306 39.96 3.36 54.64
CA THR A 306 39.55 4.71 55.07
C THR A 306 38.18 4.70 55.78
N ALA A 307 37.26 3.84 55.34
CA ALA A 307 35.97 3.67 55.98
C ALA A 307 36.09 2.98 57.35
N LEU A 308 36.95 1.96 57.47
CA LEU A 308 37.25 1.28 58.73
C LEU A 308 37.91 2.22 59.74
N ASP A 309 38.86 3.06 59.30
CA ASP A 309 39.55 4.01 60.16
C ASP A 309 38.59 5.09 60.70
N ARG A 310 37.62 5.54 59.87
CA ARG A 310 36.52 6.41 60.32
C ARG A 310 35.60 5.77 61.37
N ILE A 311 35.34 4.48 61.27
CA ILE A 311 34.51 3.76 62.25
C ILE A 311 35.28 3.58 63.56
N TYR A 312 36.57 3.27 63.48
CA TYR A 312 37.41 3.06 64.66
C TYR A 312 37.68 4.36 65.43
N THR A 313 37.85 5.49 64.72
CA THR A 313 37.99 6.81 65.35
C THR A 313 36.69 7.32 66.00
N ASN A 314 35.53 6.99 65.44
CA ASN A 314 34.23 7.35 66.04
C ASN A 314 33.86 6.54 67.29
N GLN A 315 34.50 5.40 67.57
CA GLN A 315 34.29 4.64 68.81
C GLN A 315 35.20 5.09 69.97
N ARG A 316 36.10 6.07 69.74
CA ARG A 316 37.07 6.55 70.73
C ARG A 316 36.78 7.96 71.28
N GLN A 317 35.64 8.55 70.94
CA GLN A 317 35.06 9.73 71.60
C GLN A 317 33.93 9.31 72.54
#